data_AF-A0A978W798-F1
#
_entry.id   AF-A0A978W798-F1
#
_cell.length_a   1.000
_cell.length_b   1.000
_cell.length_c   1.000
_cell.angle_alpha   90.00
_cell.angle_beta   90.00
_cell.angle_gamma   90.00
#
_symmetry.space_group_name_H-M   'P 1'
#
loop_
_entity.id
_entity.type
_entity.pdbx_description
1 polymer ?
#
loop_
_entity_poly.entity_id
_entity_poly.type
_entity_poly.pdbx_seq_one_letter_code
_entity_poly.pdbx_strand_id
1 'polypeptide(L)'
;MTRWILAVGLLGLLSGVHQATTGCKNCIVLGKEAKAMFRAHSDACRLHSHVDPKLVEAMLNGELSEDPALKQHVYCILLKCKVISKSGKLQKTSIQAKVGNRPNGKNITKVLDSCAEQTGETPQDIAWNLFRCGYDKKAALFEYMPTNVPGSGVDNNSK
;
A
#
# COMPACT_ATOMS: atom_id res chain seq x y z
N MET A 1 16.85 21.54 -60.92
CA MET A 1 15.81 22.25 -61.70
C MET A 1 14.57 22.38 -60.82
N THR A 2 14.13 23.62 -60.67
CA THR A 2 12.77 24.11 -60.35
C THR A 2 12.13 23.77 -58.99
N ARG A 3 12.13 24.80 -58.13
CA ARG A 3 11.25 25.02 -56.98
C ARG A 3 9.79 25.15 -57.43
N TRP A 4 8.85 24.64 -56.63
CA TRP A 4 7.50 25.21 -56.52
C TRP A 4 7.22 25.53 -55.06
N ILE A 5 6.55 26.67 -54.87
CA ILE A 5 6.48 27.51 -53.69
C ILE A 5 4.98 27.70 -53.37
N LEU A 6 4.67 27.69 -52.06
CA LEU A 6 3.51 28.26 -51.36
C LEU A 6 2.12 27.59 -51.46
N ALA A 7 1.65 27.12 -50.30
CA ALA A 7 0.39 27.62 -49.75
C ALA A 7 0.58 27.92 -48.26
N VAL A 8 0.31 29.17 -47.91
CA VAL A 8 0.34 29.75 -46.56
C VAL A 8 -0.97 29.42 -45.86
N GLY A 9 -0.89 28.93 -44.62
CA GLY A 9 -2.01 28.84 -43.69
C GLY A 9 -1.54 29.27 -42.31
N LEU A 10 -2.02 30.44 -41.88
CA LEU A 10 -1.57 31.24 -40.74
C LEU A 10 -2.01 30.68 -39.37
N LEU A 11 -1.13 30.89 -38.38
CA LEU A 11 -1.37 31.26 -36.98
C LEU A 11 -2.16 30.31 -36.05
N GLY A 12 -1.41 29.79 -35.08
CA GLY A 12 -1.91 29.33 -33.80
C GLY A 12 -0.75 29.10 -32.84
N LEU A 13 -0.23 30.18 -32.25
CA LEU A 13 0.61 30.14 -31.06
C LEU A 13 -0.10 29.29 -29.99
N LEU A 14 0.62 28.37 -29.37
CA LEU A 14 0.75 28.29 -27.91
C LEU A 14 1.78 27.22 -27.56
N SER A 15 2.88 27.70 -27.00
CA SER A 15 3.84 26.95 -26.21
C SER A 15 3.11 26.01 -25.26
N GLY A 16 3.26 24.71 -25.49
CA GLY A 16 2.64 23.68 -24.67
C GLY A 16 3.47 22.43 -24.82
N VAL A 17 4.62 22.43 -24.17
CA VAL A 17 5.40 21.24 -23.92
C VAL A 17 4.48 20.31 -23.12
N HIS A 18 3.75 19.42 -23.77
CA HIS A 18 3.39 18.18 -23.10
C HIS A 18 4.67 17.35 -23.09
N GLN A 19 5.53 17.70 -22.13
CA GLN A 19 6.45 16.73 -21.57
C GLN A 19 5.59 15.50 -21.32
N ALA A 20 5.83 14.45 -22.11
CA ALA A 20 5.58 13.09 -21.66
C ALA A 20 6.23 13.05 -20.28
N THR A 21 5.40 13.10 -19.24
CA THR A 21 5.89 13.17 -17.88
C THR A 21 6.79 11.96 -17.74
N THR A 22 8.09 12.21 -17.58
CA THR A 22 9.03 11.20 -17.16
C THR A 22 8.46 10.67 -15.87
N GLY A 23 7.78 9.52 -15.96
CA GLY A 23 7.21 8.83 -14.81
C GLY A 23 8.28 8.79 -13.76
N CYS A 24 8.00 9.43 -12.63
CA CYS A 24 8.94 9.56 -11.53
C CYS A 24 9.38 8.15 -11.15
N LYS A 25 10.62 7.79 -11.51
CA LYS A 25 11.18 6.43 -11.34
C LYS A 25 11.27 5.98 -9.87
N ASN A 26 10.91 6.86 -8.93
CA ASN A 26 10.88 6.64 -7.49
C ASN A 26 9.57 7.08 -6.81
N CYS A 27 8.54 7.46 -7.56
CA CYS A 27 7.23 7.77 -6.98
C CYS A 27 6.37 6.51 -7.05
N ILE A 28 6.12 5.88 -5.89
CA ILE A 28 4.94 5.04 -5.74
C ILE A 28 3.76 5.98 -5.56
N VAL A 29 2.80 5.90 -6.48
CA VAL A 29 1.53 6.60 -6.35
C VAL A 29 0.73 5.91 -5.24
N LEU A 30 0.51 6.60 -4.13
CA LEU A 30 -0.39 6.15 -3.07
C LEU A 30 -1.80 6.01 -3.66
N GLY A 31 -2.37 4.81 -3.59
CA GLY A 31 -3.63 4.44 -4.25
C GLY A 31 -3.53 3.10 -5.00
N LYS A 32 -3.83 3.09 -6.30
CA LYS A 32 -4.01 1.88 -7.13
C LYS A 32 -2.81 0.92 -7.11
N GLU A 33 -1.58 1.45 -7.05
CA GLU A 33 -0.35 0.64 -7.09
C GLU A 33 -0.06 -0.08 -5.76
N ALA A 34 -0.26 0.60 -4.62
CA ALA A 34 -0.14 -0.03 -3.30
C ALA A 34 -1.19 -1.13 -3.11
N LYS A 35 -2.41 -0.88 -3.59
CA LYS A 35 -3.51 -1.86 -3.63
C LYS A 35 -3.18 -3.05 -4.55
N ALA A 36 -2.55 -2.82 -5.69
CA ALA A 36 -2.10 -3.87 -6.59
C ALA A 36 -0.99 -4.74 -5.98
N MET A 37 -0.02 -4.12 -5.29
CA MET A 37 1.05 -4.84 -4.59
C MET A 37 0.51 -5.70 -3.44
N PHE A 38 -0.43 -5.17 -2.65
CA PHE A 38 -1.09 -5.96 -1.61
C PHE A 38 -1.84 -7.16 -2.21
N ARG A 39 -2.61 -6.94 -3.28
CA ARG A 39 -3.32 -8.02 -4.00
C ARG A 39 -2.37 -9.09 -4.51
N ALA A 40 -1.26 -8.71 -5.14
CA ALA A 40 -0.28 -9.66 -5.64
C ALA A 40 0.33 -10.54 -4.52
N HIS A 41 0.65 -9.95 -3.36
CA HIS A 41 1.13 -10.71 -2.21
C HIS A 41 0.03 -11.56 -1.56
N SER A 42 -1.20 -11.04 -1.48
CA SER A 42 -2.38 -11.75 -1.03
C SER A 42 -2.61 -13.00 -1.89
N ASP A 43 -2.68 -12.89 -3.21
CA ASP A 43 -2.92 -14.02 -4.11
C ASP A 43 -1.86 -15.11 -3.94
N ALA A 44 -0.58 -14.73 -3.84
CA ALA A 44 0.50 -15.68 -3.56
C ALA A 44 0.36 -16.34 -2.17
N CYS A 45 -0.19 -15.64 -1.19
CA CYS A 45 -0.38 -16.14 0.17
C CYS A 45 -1.65 -17.00 0.33
N ARG A 46 -2.65 -16.85 -0.55
CA ARG A 46 -3.87 -17.69 -0.51
C ARG A 46 -3.56 -19.17 -0.70
N LEU A 47 -2.59 -19.49 -1.57
CA LEU A 47 -2.15 -20.87 -1.81
C LEU A 47 -1.55 -21.54 -0.56
N HIS A 48 -0.95 -20.76 0.34
CA HIS A 48 -0.33 -21.28 1.57
C HIS A 48 -1.25 -21.22 2.80
N SER A 49 -2.13 -20.23 2.85
CA SER A 49 -3.03 -20.03 3.99
C SER A 49 -4.32 -20.82 3.87
N HIS A 50 -4.72 -21.18 2.64
CA HIS A 50 -6.04 -21.77 2.35
C HIS A 50 -7.21 -20.90 2.87
N VAL A 51 -6.99 -19.59 3.04
CA VAL A 51 -8.00 -18.67 3.54
C VAL A 51 -9.17 -18.56 2.57
N ASP A 52 -10.39 -18.56 3.11
CA ASP A 52 -11.59 -18.28 2.32
C ASP A 52 -11.48 -16.84 1.75
N PRO A 53 -11.59 -16.65 0.42
CA PRO A 53 -11.57 -15.32 -0.16
C PRO A 53 -12.60 -14.35 0.44
N LYS A 54 -13.73 -14.84 0.97
CA LYS A 54 -14.71 -14.00 1.68
C LYS A 54 -14.15 -13.40 2.98
N LEU A 55 -13.30 -14.14 3.71
CA LEU A 55 -12.65 -13.61 4.91
C LEU A 55 -11.62 -12.54 4.57
N VAL A 56 -10.92 -12.68 3.44
CA VAL A 56 -10.01 -11.65 2.94
C VAL A 56 -10.79 -10.41 2.52
N GLU A 57 -11.92 -10.56 1.82
CA GLU A 57 -12.78 -9.45 1.44
C GLU A 57 -13.36 -8.72 2.66
N ALA A 58 -13.88 -9.46 3.65
CA ALA A 58 -14.35 -8.93 4.92
C ALA A 58 -13.25 -8.13 5.63
N MET A 59 -12.03 -8.68 5.75
CA MET A 59 -10.88 -8.00 6.32
C MET A 59 -10.56 -6.68 5.60
N LEU A 60 -10.62 -6.67 4.27
CA LEU A 60 -10.39 -5.45 3.48
C LEU A 60 -11.49 -4.40 3.69
N ASN A 61 -12.71 -4.83 3.99
CA ASN A 61 -13.83 -3.96 4.37
C ASN A 61 -13.77 -3.51 5.84
N GLY A 62 -12.82 -4.02 6.63
CA GLY A 62 -12.64 -3.70 8.04
C GLY A 62 -13.31 -4.64 9.03
N GLU A 63 -13.86 -5.74 8.52
CA GLU A 63 -14.42 -6.82 9.33
C GLU A 63 -13.31 -7.83 9.64
N LEU A 64 -12.67 -7.66 10.80
CA LEU A 64 -11.57 -8.51 11.24
C LEU A 64 -12.10 -9.73 12.01
N SER A 65 -11.75 -10.93 11.57
CA SER A 65 -12.06 -12.19 12.27
C SER A 65 -10.80 -12.88 12.78
N GLU A 66 -10.90 -13.64 13.86
CA GLU A 66 -9.78 -14.38 14.44
C GLU A 66 -9.51 -15.74 13.76
N ASP A 67 -9.99 -15.92 12.52
CA ASP A 67 -9.88 -17.18 11.78
C ASP A 67 -8.39 -17.58 11.58
N PRO A 68 -7.99 -18.83 11.91
CA PRO A 68 -6.59 -19.24 11.79
C PRO A 68 -6.01 -19.12 10.38
N ALA A 69 -6.80 -19.38 9.34
CA ALA A 69 -6.36 -19.25 7.95
C ALA A 69 -6.18 -17.77 7.58
N LEU A 70 -7.04 -16.88 8.10
CA LEU A 70 -6.86 -15.43 7.94
C LEU A 70 -5.61 -14.91 8.65
N LYS A 71 -5.33 -15.36 9.87
CA LYS A 71 -4.08 -15.01 10.59
C LYS A 71 -2.85 -15.47 9.82
N GLN A 72 -2.86 -16.72 9.32
CA GLN A 72 -1.80 -17.27 8.49
C GLN A 72 -1.62 -16.46 7.19
N HIS A 73 -2.72 -16.00 6.59
CA HIS A 73 -2.71 -15.16 5.40
C HIS A 73 -2.01 -13.82 5.67
N VAL A 74 -2.40 -13.12 6.74
CA VAL A 74 -1.78 -11.84 7.15
C VAL A 74 -0.30 -12.03 7.47
N TYR A 75 0.05 -13.07 8.23
CA TYR A 75 1.45 -13.41 8.52
C TYR A 75 2.26 -13.57 7.23
N CYS A 76 1.76 -14.34 6.25
CA CYS A 76 2.43 -14.53 4.97
C CYS A 76 2.67 -13.21 4.21
N ILE A 77 1.66 -12.33 4.16
CA ILE A 77 1.77 -11.04 3.47
C ILE A 77 2.83 -10.17 4.16
N LEU A 78 2.75 -10.01 5.47
CA LEU A 78 3.67 -9.17 6.23
C LEU A 78 5.12 -9.69 6.13
N LEU A 79 5.29 -11.01 6.10
CA LEU A 79 6.59 -11.64 5.91
C LEU A 79 7.16 -11.37 4.51
N LYS A 80 6.36 -11.56 3.45
CA LYS A 80 6.76 -11.23 2.06
C LYS A 80 7.09 -9.75 1.88
N CYS A 81 6.34 -8.88 2.55
CA CYS A 81 6.59 -7.44 2.56
C CYS A 81 7.83 -7.04 3.39
N LYS A 82 8.46 -7.99 4.10
CA LYS A 82 9.56 -7.77 5.06
C LYS A 82 9.20 -6.79 6.18
N VAL A 83 7.91 -6.72 6.54
CA VAL A 83 7.42 -5.91 7.66
C VAL A 83 7.68 -6.64 8.98
N ILE A 84 7.59 -7.97 8.98
CA ILE A 84 7.86 -8.83 10.13
C ILE A 84 8.98 -9.82 9.84
N SER A 85 9.57 -10.35 10.90
CA SER A 85 10.48 -11.51 10.86
C SER A 85 9.69 -12.82 10.89
N LYS A 86 10.39 -13.96 10.74
CA LYS A 86 9.79 -15.30 10.90
C LYS A 86 9.18 -15.56 12.29
N SER A 87 9.55 -14.75 13.29
CA SER A 87 8.98 -14.81 14.64
C SER A 87 7.69 -14.01 14.80
N GLY A 88 7.19 -13.36 13.74
CA GLY A 88 6.03 -12.46 13.80
C GLY A 88 6.36 -11.04 14.21
N LYS A 89 7.57 -10.78 14.75
CA LYS A 89 7.98 -9.46 15.26
C LYS A 89 8.33 -8.47 14.16
N LEU A 90 7.98 -7.20 14.39
CA LEU A 90 8.23 -6.06 13.51
C LEU A 90 9.71 -5.87 13.15
N GLN A 91 10.02 -5.70 11.87
CA GLN A 91 11.36 -5.36 11.36
C GLN A 91 11.49 -3.84 11.16
N LYS A 92 11.70 -3.12 12.27
CA LYS A 92 11.78 -1.65 12.30
C LYS A 92 12.72 -1.06 11.25
N THR A 93 13.91 -1.63 11.12
CA THR A 93 14.94 -1.17 10.16
C THR A 93 14.49 -1.32 8.71
N SER A 94 13.83 -2.45 8.35
CA SER A 94 13.31 -2.67 7.00
C SER A 94 12.19 -1.67 6.67
N ILE A 95 11.35 -1.37 7.65
CA ILE A 95 10.25 -0.42 7.50
C ILE A 95 10.80 0.99 7.32
N GLN A 96 11.72 1.42 8.18
CA GLN A 96 12.38 2.72 8.07
C GLN A 96 13.07 2.90 6.70
N ALA A 97 13.74 1.87 6.19
CA ALA A 97 14.32 1.92 4.84
C ALA A 97 13.25 2.07 3.73
N LYS A 98 12.07 1.48 3.89
CA LYS A 98 10.98 1.53 2.91
C LYS A 98 10.16 2.83 2.96
N VAL A 99 10.02 3.42 4.15
CA VAL A 99 9.14 4.59 4.36
C VAL A 99 9.88 5.88 4.71
N GLY A 100 11.17 5.83 5.03
CA GLY A 100 11.94 6.98 5.54
C GLY A 100 11.97 8.20 4.62
N ASN A 101 11.94 7.99 3.30
CA ASN A 101 11.93 9.06 2.31
C ASN A 101 10.51 9.52 1.91
N ARG A 102 9.46 8.98 2.56
CA ARG A 102 8.07 9.31 2.23
C ARG A 102 7.59 10.50 3.06
N PRO A 103 6.72 11.37 2.53
CA PRO A 103 6.14 12.50 3.28
C PRO A 103 5.52 12.10 4.62
N ASN A 104 4.87 10.92 4.67
CA ASN A 104 4.25 10.37 5.88
C ASN A 104 5.09 9.26 6.56
N GLY A 105 6.34 9.09 6.16
CA GLY A 105 7.22 8.02 6.63
C GLY A 105 7.38 7.98 8.13
N LYS A 106 7.66 9.14 8.74
CA LYS A 106 7.82 9.29 10.19
C LYS A 106 6.54 8.90 10.95
N ASN A 107 5.37 9.26 10.43
CA ASN A 107 4.08 8.91 11.05
C ASN A 107 3.83 7.39 10.97
N ILE A 108 4.11 6.77 9.82
CA ILE A 108 4.00 5.32 9.66
C ILE A 108 4.92 4.57 10.63
N THR A 109 6.19 4.97 10.70
CA THR A 109 7.16 4.35 11.62
C THR A 109 6.72 4.52 13.07
N LYS A 110 6.26 5.71 13.48
CA LYS A 110 5.80 5.97 14.85
C LYS A 110 4.61 5.09 15.24
N VAL A 111 3.63 4.94 14.35
CA VAL A 111 2.45 4.11 14.63
C VAL A 111 2.85 2.64 14.76
N LEU A 112 3.64 2.11 13.83
CA LEU A 112 4.10 0.72 13.91
C LEU A 112 5.01 0.47 15.12
N ASP A 113 5.87 1.41 15.47
CA ASP A 113 6.70 1.32 16.66
C ASP A 113 5.86 1.23 17.93
N SER A 114 4.75 1.97 18.00
CA SER A 114 3.78 1.85 19.11
C SER A 114 3.04 0.50 19.16
N CYS A 115 3.12 -0.28 18.09
CA CYS A 115 2.58 -1.63 17.97
C CYS A 115 3.67 -2.72 17.97
N ALA A 116 4.94 -2.39 18.25
CA ALA A 116 6.02 -3.36 18.07
C ALA A 116 6.01 -4.50 19.11
N GLU A 117 5.39 -4.30 20.27
CA GLU A 117 5.44 -5.19 21.43
C GLU A 117 4.24 -6.15 21.52
N GLN A 118 3.59 -6.45 20.39
CA GLN A 118 2.49 -7.41 20.37
C GLN A 118 2.98 -8.82 20.70
N THR A 119 2.16 -9.55 21.46
CA THR A 119 2.42 -10.92 21.90
C THR A 119 1.39 -11.87 21.31
N GLY A 120 1.65 -13.18 21.37
CA GLY A 120 0.77 -14.22 20.88
C GLY A 120 1.38 -15.61 21.11
N GLU A 121 0.58 -16.66 21.01
CA GLU A 121 1.03 -18.04 21.19
C GLU A 121 1.91 -18.50 20.02
N THR A 122 1.61 -18.01 18.82
CA THR A 122 2.34 -18.32 17.59
C THR A 122 2.88 -17.06 16.89
N PRO A 123 3.86 -17.20 15.97
CA PRO A 123 4.27 -16.11 15.09
C PRO A 123 3.11 -15.47 14.31
N GLN A 124 2.10 -16.27 13.95
CA GLN A 124 0.89 -15.84 13.28
C GLN A 124 0.03 -14.96 14.19
N ASP A 125 -0.13 -15.33 15.45
CA ASP A 125 -0.86 -14.51 16.43
C ASP A 125 -0.15 -13.18 16.70
N ILE A 126 1.18 -13.20 16.82
CA ILE A 126 1.98 -11.98 16.98
C ILE A 126 1.79 -11.06 15.77
N ALA A 127 1.88 -11.60 14.56
CA ALA A 127 1.70 -10.85 13.32
C ALA A 127 0.27 -10.31 13.15
N TRP A 128 -0.73 -11.11 13.54
CA TRP A 128 -2.14 -10.71 13.54
C TRP A 128 -2.39 -9.58 14.54
N ASN A 129 -1.85 -9.66 15.75
CA ASN A 129 -2.00 -8.63 16.77
C ASN A 129 -1.29 -7.33 16.37
N LEU A 130 -0.12 -7.43 15.73
CA LEU A 130 0.57 -6.30 15.11
C LEU A 130 -0.29 -5.65 14.01
N PHE A 131 -0.88 -6.47 13.14
CA PHE A 131 -1.78 -6.01 12.10
C PHE A 131 -2.98 -5.25 12.67
N ARG A 132 -3.69 -5.84 13.65
CA ARG A 132 -4.84 -5.21 14.32
C ARG A 132 -4.46 -3.89 14.98
N CYS A 133 -3.38 -3.87 15.76
CA CYS A 133 -2.92 -2.63 16.41
C CYS A 133 -2.63 -1.50 15.39
N GLY A 134 -2.00 -1.84 14.27
CA GLY A 134 -1.76 -0.88 13.20
C GLY A 134 -3.04 -0.44 12.49
N TYR A 135 -3.98 -1.36 12.29
CA TYR A 135 -5.29 -1.10 11.72
C TYR A 135 -6.10 -0.12 12.60
N ASP A 136 -6.21 -0.39 13.90
CA ASP A 136 -6.94 0.43 14.87
C ASP A 136 -6.38 1.85 14.96
N LYS A 137 -5.06 1.99 14.86
CA LYS A 137 -4.38 3.28 14.85
C LYS A 137 -4.40 3.97 13.49
N LYS A 138 -5.11 3.41 12.50
CA LYS A 138 -5.18 3.89 11.11
C LYS A 138 -3.79 4.15 10.54
N ALA A 139 -2.82 3.28 10.84
CA ALA A 139 -1.47 3.45 10.32
C ALA A 139 -1.55 3.53 8.80
N ALA A 140 -0.85 4.48 8.16
CA ALA A 140 -1.00 4.66 6.71
C ALA A 140 -0.63 3.40 5.90
N LEU A 141 0.09 2.43 6.47
CA LEU A 141 0.26 1.11 5.85
C LEU A 141 -1.06 0.38 5.56
N PHE A 142 -2.09 0.61 6.37
CA PHE A 142 -3.41 -0.01 6.31
C PHE A 142 -4.50 0.92 5.79
N GLU A 143 -4.25 2.23 5.75
CA GLU A 143 -5.11 3.22 5.05
C GLU A 143 -5.26 2.91 3.54
N TYR A 144 -4.38 2.08 2.97
CA TYR A 144 -4.46 1.60 1.59
C TYR A 144 -5.14 0.23 1.43
N MET A 145 -5.62 -0.39 2.51
CA MET A 145 -6.62 -1.46 2.38
C MET A 145 -7.89 -0.81 1.84
N PRO A 146 -8.49 -1.34 0.76
CA PRO A 146 -9.68 -0.78 0.16
C PRO A 146 -10.85 -1.02 1.09
N THR A 147 -10.99 -0.19 2.10
CA THR A 147 -12.23 -0.09 2.85
C THR A 147 -13.26 0.42 1.86
N ASN A 148 -14.30 -0.37 1.58
CA ASN A 148 -15.53 0.17 1.00
C ASN A 148 -16.28 0.98 2.08
N VAL A 149 -15.56 1.84 2.81
CA VAL A 149 -16.15 2.80 3.75
C VAL A 149 -16.49 4.02 2.91
N PRO A 150 -17.79 4.32 2.70
CA PRO A 150 -18.19 5.58 2.11
C PRO A 150 -17.90 6.66 3.17
N GLY A 151 -16.73 7.30 3.09
CA GLY A 151 -16.41 8.35 4.07
C GLY A 151 -14.97 8.83 4.20
N SER A 152 -13.97 8.28 3.51
CA SER A 152 -12.61 8.84 3.52
C SER A 152 -12.21 9.36 2.14
N GLY A 153 -12.99 10.32 1.64
CA GLY A 153 -12.49 11.32 0.71
C GLY A 153 -11.56 12.24 1.48
N VAL A 154 -10.25 12.04 1.35
CA VAL A 154 -9.31 13.14 1.60
C VAL A 154 -9.38 14.02 0.36
N ASP A 155 -10.39 14.88 0.32
CA ASP A 155 -10.44 16.04 -0.54
C ASP A 155 -9.34 16.99 -0.09
N ASN A 156 -8.15 16.87 -0.67
CA ASN A 156 -7.19 17.98 -0.66
C ASN A 156 -7.30 18.71 -1.99
N ASN A 157 -8.40 19.47 -2.08
CA ASN A 157 -8.45 20.61 -2.96
C ASN A 157 -7.60 21.72 -2.34
N SER A 158 -6.50 22.10 -3.01
CA SER A 158 -5.91 23.42 -2.84
C SER A 158 -5.17 23.80 -4.12
N LYS A 159 -5.94 24.51 -4.95
CA LYS A 159 -5.62 25.74 -5.70
C LYS A 159 -4.39 25.78 -6.61
#